data_AF-A0A3M1R066-F1
#
_entry.id   AF-A0A3M1R066-F1
#
_cell.length_a   1.000
_cell.length_b   1.000
_cell.length_c   1.000
_cell.angle_alpha   90.00
_cell.angle_beta   90.00
_cell.angle_gamma   90.00
#
_symmetry.space_group_name_H-M   'P 1'
#
loop_
_entity.id
_entity.type
_entity.pdbx_description
1 polymer ?
#
loop_
_entity_poly.entity_id
_entity_poly.type
_entity_poly.pdbx_seq_one_letter_code
_entity_poly.pdbx_strand_id
1 'polypeptide(L)'
;HTPYEELVYGKKKLIMEQHMAGDVDNLAHLLKQISSQDRHGSDITLTSLKKALIEICAAFPIYRTYVHRDPPDPADRLYITRAIQKARERNPALQHELSFMERFLLLRFGDYLQEEERKAWLHFLMRFQQLTAPLMAKGFEDTTLYVYNRLLSLNEVGGEPQRFGTTLEEWHRFNRERAARWPHALNATATHDTKRGEDVRARLNVLSEIPDTWEKQLRLWSRLNRRKKRMVRGRPVPDRNDEYFLYQTLLGALPFRAEEYPSFQERLKAYIVKAVREAKVYTAWLKPDTAYEEAFLAFIDAILSPSPRNRFWPALLSFHRQIAFYGIWNGLSQTLLKLTAPGVPDFYQGTEFWDLNLVDPDNRRPVDFDRRKAVLQEIKGKGPDQRRGLLAELLQTREDGRIKLFLIGKGLEVRQSRPALFARGAYIPVEVEGRWREHIIAFARHWQEEWAISVAPRFLTSLIPLGTLPLGIPVWGDTHLRLPAGAPTLWQEAFSTQPIRGASLLVGEILQHFPVALLVNKERG
;
A
#
# COMPACT_ATOMS: atom_id res chain seq x y z
N HIS A 1 -1.31 -22.49 10.68
CA HIS A 1 -1.45 -21.07 10.25
C HIS A 1 -2.23 -20.33 11.32
N THR A 2 -1.73 -19.19 11.79
CA THR A 2 -2.49 -18.31 12.70
C THR A 2 -3.43 -17.44 11.85
N PRO A 3 -4.74 -17.37 12.15
CA PRO A 3 -5.65 -16.45 11.47
C PRO A 3 -5.17 -14.99 11.57
N TYR A 4 -5.47 -14.17 10.55
CA TYR A 4 -5.00 -12.78 10.50
C TYR A 4 -5.45 -11.97 11.74
N GLU A 5 -6.73 -12.07 12.13
CA GLU A 5 -7.25 -11.35 13.28
C GLU A 5 -6.55 -11.75 14.59
N GLU A 6 -6.25 -13.05 14.77
CA GLU A 6 -5.48 -13.55 15.92
C GLU A 6 -4.06 -13.02 15.94
N LEU A 7 -3.43 -12.90 14.77
CA LEU A 7 -2.08 -12.36 14.65
C LEU A 7 -2.05 -10.88 15.05
N VAL A 8 -2.96 -10.06 14.51
CA VAL A 8 -3.04 -8.63 14.85
C VAL A 8 -3.29 -8.44 16.35
N TYR A 9 -4.28 -9.16 16.87
CA TYR A 9 -4.64 -9.12 18.28
C TYR A 9 -3.44 -9.52 19.17
N GLY A 10 -2.78 -10.63 18.88
CA GLY A 10 -1.62 -11.11 19.63
C GLY A 10 -0.42 -10.15 19.57
N LYS A 11 -0.15 -9.54 18.41
CA LYS A 11 0.95 -8.56 18.28
C LYS A 11 0.66 -7.24 18.98
N LYS A 12 -0.60 -6.79 19.03
CA LYS A 12 -0.98 -5.63 19.86
C LYS A 12 -0.77 -5.92 21.35
N LYS A 13 -1.16 -7.11 21.83
CA LYS A 13 -0.90 -7.51 23.22
C LYS A 13 0.60 -7.55 23.55
N LEU A 14 1.40 -8.16 22.67
CA LEU A 14 2.86 -8.18 22.81
C LEU A 14 3.44 -6.77 22.99
N ILE A 15 3.00 -5.80 22.19
CA ILE A 15 3.46 -4.41 22.29
C ILE A 15 3.02 -3.75 23.60
N MET A 16 1.77 -3.95 24.02
CA MET A 16 1.29 -3.45 25.32
C MET A 16 2.08 -4.02 26.49
N GLU A 17 2.45 -5.30 26.45
CA GLU A 17 3.17 -5.98 27.53
C GLU A 17 4.65 -5.61 27.58
N GLN A 18 5.30 -5.41 26.43
CA GLN A 18 6.76 -5.26 26.36
C GLN A 18 7.25 -3.83 26.13
N HIS A 19 6.45 -3.00 25.45
CA HIS A 19 6.89 -1.67 24.99
C HIS A 19 6.02 -0.53 25.51
N MET A 20 4.78 -0.79 25.91
CA MET A 20 3.84 0.21 26.41
C MET A 20 3.27 -0.15 27.78
N ALA A 21 3.99 -0.98 28.56
CA ALA A 21 3.51 -1.47 29.85
C ALA A 21 3.23 -0.33 30.82
N GLY A 22 4.12 0.67 30.89
CA GLY A 22 3.95 1.85 31.72
C GLY A 22 2.74 2.70 31.33
N ASP A 23 2.46 2.86 30.03
CA ASP A 23 1.28 3.59 29.57
C ASP A 23 -0.02 2.88 29.94
N VAL A 24 -0.05 1.55 29.78
CA VAL A 24 -1.18 0.70 30.18
C VAL A 24 -1.39 0.73 31.69
N ASP A 25 -0.31 0.67 32.48
CA ASP A 25 -0.37 0.73 33.94
C ASP A 25 -0.91 2.07 34.44
N ASN A 26 -0.38 3.18 33.90
CA ASN A 26 -0.88 4.52 34.24
C ASN A 26 -2.37 4.67 33.92
N LEU A 27 -2.81 4.16 32.76
CA LEU A 27 -4.20 4.23 32.36
C LEU A 27 -5.10 3.32 33.22
N ALA A 28 -4.64 2.14 33.61
CA ALA A 28 -5.34 1.25 34.53
C ALA A 28 -5.46 1.87 35.94
N HIS A 29 -4.42 2.55 36.43
CA HIS A 29 -4.47 3.28 37.70
C HIS A 29 -5.47 4.44 37.66
N LEU A 30 -5.46 5.24 36.58
CA LEU A 30 -6.45 6.30 36.37
C LEU A 30 -7.87 5.73 36.36
N LEU A 31 -8.10 4.64 35.62
CA LEU A 31 -9.39 3.96 35.61
C LEU A 31 -9.78 3.46 37.00
N LYS A 32 -8.83 2.90 37.77
CA LYS A 32 -9.11 2.39 39.10
C LYS A 32 -9.53 3.52 40.05
N GLN A 33 -8.86 4.67 40.01
CA GLN A 33 -9.25 5.84 40.81
C GLN A 33 -10.71 6.23 40.55
N ILE A 34 -11.12 6.28 39.28
CA ILE A 34 -12.49 6.64 38.92
C ILE A 34 -13.47 5.52 39.29
N SER A 35 -13.14 4.25 39.02
CA SER A 35 -14.01 3.11 39.34
C SER A 35 -14.27 2.96 40.84
N SER A 36 -13.31 3.30 41.70
CA SER A 36 -13.46 3.24 43.16
C SER A 36 -14.51 4.21 43.71
N GLN A 37 -14.83 5.27 42.96
CA GLN A 37 -15.86 6.25 43.31
C GLN A 37 -17.22 5.90 42.70
N ASP A 38 -17.28 4.92 41.81
CA ASP A 38 -18.52 4.51 41.13
C ASP A 38 -19.14 3.26 41.77
N ARG A 39 -20.45 3.33 42.04
CA ARG A 39 -21.22 2.26 42.70
C ARG A 39 -21.23 0.90 41.96
N HIS A 40 -20.93 0.89 40.66
CA HIS A 40 -20.91 -0.32 39.82
C HIS A 40 -19.49 -0.76 39.45
N GLY A 41 -18.45 -0.06 39.94
CA GLY A 41 -17.05 -0.36 39.64
C GLY A 41 -16.14 -0.50 40.86
N SER A 42 -16.65 -0.21 42.07
CA SER A 42 -15.82 -0.12 43.28
C SER A 42 -15.10 -1.43 43.63
N ASP A 43 -15.76 -2.56 43.39
CA ASP A 43 -15.28 -3.92 43.64
C ASP A 43 -14.37 -4.47 42.53
N ILE A 44 -14.29 -3.80 41.37
CA ILE A 44 -13.44 -4.26 40.28
C ILE A 44 -11.97 -4.02 40.63
N THR A 45 -11.17 -5.08 40.62
CA THR A 45 -9.74 -4.99 40.93
C THR A 45 -8.96 -4.24 39.85
N LEU A 46 -7.85 -3.60 40.23
CA LEU A 46 -6.92 -2.97 39.28
C LEU A 46 -6.44 -3.97 38.21
N THR A 47 -6.14 -5.21 38.63
CA THR A 47 -5.69 -6.27 37.73
C THR A 47 -6.76 -6.63 36.70
N SER A 48 -8.03 -6.73 37.11
CA SER A 48 -9.13 -7.01 36.19
C SER A 48 -9.39 -5.84 35.22
N LEU A 49 -9.35 -4.60 35.69
CA LEU A 49 -9.47 -3.41 34.85
C LEU A 49 -8.32 -3.34 33.82
N LYS A 50 -7.08 -3.59 34.24
CA LYS A 50 -5.92 -3.65 33.35
C LYS A 50 -6.11 -4.72 32.26
N LYS A 51 -6.58 -5.91 32.64
CA LYS A 51 -6.89 -6.98 31.67
C LYS A 51 -7.96 -6.53 30.68
N ALA A 52 -9.11 -6.03 31.16
CA ALA A 52 -10.19 -5.56 30.29
C ALA A 52 -9.72 -4.44 29.33
N LEU A 53 -8.91 -3.50 29.81
CA LEU A 53 -8.30 -2.45 29.01
C LEU A 53 -7.42 -3.02 27.88
N ILE A 54 -6.52 -3.96 28.20
CA ILE A 54 -5.67 -4.64 27.21
C ILE A 54 -6.52 -5.35 26.16
N GLU A 55 -7.58 -6.05 26.58
CA GLU A 55 -8.46 -6.79 25.67
C GLU A 55 -9.19 -5.86 24.69
N ILE A 56 -9.71 -4.73 25.17
CA ILE A 56 -10.38 -3.73 24.33
C ILE A 56 -9.38 -3.08 23.36
N CYS A 57 -8.21 -2.66 23.86
CA CYS A 57 -7.15 -2.06 23.03
C CYS A 57 -6.67 -2.99 21.92
N ALA A 58 -6.49 -4.28 22.23
CA ALA A 58 -6.08 -5.29 21.25
C ALA A 58 -7.16 -5.54 20.19
N ALA A 59 -8.44 -5.47 20.58
CA ALA A 59 -9.58 -5.65 19.68
C ALA A 59 -9.95 -4.39 18.85
N PHE A 60 -9.36 -3.23 19.16
CA PHE A 60 -9.71 -1.97 18.53
C PHE A 60 -9.36 -1.97 17.02
N PRO A 61 -10.33 -1.74 16.11
CA PRO A 61 -10.11 -1.93 14.67
C PRO A 61 -9.53 -0.72 13.95
N ILE A 62 -9.55 0.47 14.58
CA ILE A 62 -9.04 1.73 14.01
C ILE A 62 -7.91 2.28 14.88
N TYR A 63 -7.25 3.33 14.41
CA TYR A 63 -6.21 4.02 15.18
C TYR A 63 -6.74 4.58 16.50
N ARG A 64 -7.84 5.33 16.44
CA ARG A 64 -8.48 5.94 17.61
C ARG A 64 -9.85 6.48 17.24
N THR A 65 -10.66 6.73 18.25
CA THR A 65 -11.88 7.56 18.18
C THR A 65 -11.56 9.02 18.52
N TYR A 66 -12.55 9.90 18.37
CA TYR A 66 -12.46 11.34 18.63
C TYR A 66 -13.57 11.85 19.56
N VAL A 67 -14.01 11.00 20.50
CA VAL A 67 -14.97 11.37 21.53
C VAL A 67 -14.36 12.44 22.43
N HIS A 68 -15.04 13.57 22.49
CA HIS A 68 -14.67 14.75 23.27
C HIS A 68 -15.88 15.39 23.99
N ARG A 69 -17.08 14.81 23.80
CA ARG A 69 -18.34 15.25 24.40
C ARG A 69 -19.33 14.09 24.46
N ASP A 70 -20.34 14.23 25.29
CA ASP A 70 -21.51 13.35 25.37
C ASP A 70 -22.69 13.96 24.56
N PRO A 71 -23.39 13.18 23.73
CA PRO A 71 -23.10 11.80 23.35
C PRO A 71 -21.93 11.67 22.35
N PRO A 72 -21.23 10.52 22.34
CA PRO A 72 -20.27 10.19 21.29
C PRO A 72 -20.91 10.20 19.90
N ASP A 73 -20.13 10.60 18.89
CA ASP A 73 -20.57 10.53 17.50
C ASP A 73 -20.92 9.08 17.11
N PRO A 74 -21.91 8.85 16.23
CA PRO A 74 -22.38 7.51 15.89
C PRO A 74 -21.28 6.56 15.39
N ALA A 75 -20.29 7.10 14.66
CA ALA A 75 -19.16 6.33 14.15
C ALA A 75 -18.24 5.85 15.29
N ASP A 76 -17.91 6.72 16.25
CA ASP A 76 -17.07 6.37 17.39
C ASP A 76 -17.76 5.33 18.28
N ARG A 77 -19.07 5.52 18.54
CA ARG A 77 -19.89 4.55 19.27
C ARG A 77 -19.84 3.15 18.63
N LEU A 78 -19.96 3.07 17.31
CA LEU A 78 -19.91 1.80 16.58
C LEU A 78 -18.58 1.07 16.80
N TYR A 79 -17.45 1.78 16.69
CA TYR A 79 -16.14 1.17 16.86
C TYR A 79 -15.85 0.74 18.29
N ILE A 80 -16.27 1.54 19.28
CA ILE A 80 -16.14 1.21 20.70
C ILE A 80 -16.94 -0.05 21.03
N THR A 81 -18.24 -0.09 20.66
CA THR A 81 -19.09 -1.25 20.90
C THR A 81 -18.55 -2.51 20.22
N ARG A 82 -18.08 -2.40 18.96
CA ARG A 82 -17.49 -3.54 18.24
C ARG A 82 -16.23 -4.09 18.93
N ALA A 83 -15.33 -3.21 19.40
CA ALA A 83 -14.11 -3.63 20.09
C ALA A 83 -14.44 -4.36 21.41
N ILE A 84 -15.41 -3.85 22.17
CA ILE A 84 -15.86 -4.45 23.44
C ILE A 84 -16.54 -5.81 23.18
N GLN A 85 -17.39 -5.91 22.16
CA GLN A 85 -18.02 -7.17 21.80
C GLN A 85 -16.95 -8.23 21.46
N LYS A 86 -15.97 -7.90 20.63
CA LYS A 86 -14.85 -8.80 20.32
C LYS A 86 -14.05 -9.19 21.57
N ALA A 87 -13.84 -8.25 22.50
CA ALA A 87 -13.18 -8.54 23.77
C ALA A 87 -14.00 -9.51 24.64
N ARG A 88 -15.33 -9.37 24.67
CA ARG A 88 -16.25 -10.27 25.41
C ARG A 88 -16.26 -11.68 24.84
N GLU A 89 -16.34 -11.81 23.51
CA GLU A 89 -16.32 -13.10 22.81
C GLU A 89 -15.04 -13.89 23.12
N ARG A 90 -13.90 -13.19 23.24
CA ARG A 90 -12.61 -13.78 23.55
C ARG A 90 -12.38 -14.07 25.04
N ASN A 91 -13.01 -13.29 25.93
CA ASN A 91 -12.75 -13.35 27.36
C ASN A 91 -14.06 -13.39 28.18
N PRO A 92 -14.79 -14.52 28.19
CA PRO A 92 -16.05 -14.64 28.92
C PRO A 92 -15.92 -14.42 30.45
N ALA A 93 -14.73 -14.57 31.01
CA ALA A 93 -14.48 -14.32 32.43
C ALA A 93 -14.46 -12.83 32.81
N LEU A 94 -14.34 -11.91 31.83
CA LEU A 94 -14.25 -10.46 32.06
C LEU A 94 -15.57 -9.72 31.76
N GLN A 95 -16.71 -10.41 31.75
CA GLN A 95 -17.99 -9.84 31.33
C GLN A 95 -18.40 -8.63 32.17
N HIS A 96 -18.17 -8.68 33.48
CA HIS A 96 -18.50 -7.60 34.39
C HIS A 96 -17.63 -6.35 34.09
N GLU A 97 -16.32 -6.54 33.98
CA GLU A 97 -15.37 -5.46 33.71
C GLU A 97 -15.54 -4.85 32.32
N LEU A 98 -15.81 -5.66 31.30
CA LEU A 98 -16.07 -5.19 29.95
C LEU A 98 -17.39 -4.41 29.86
N SER A 99 -18.40 -4.79 30.66
CA SER A 99 -19.66 -4.04 30.75
C SER A 99 -19.48 -2.70 31.45
N PHE A 100 -18.66 -2.67 32.51
CA PHE A 100 -18.26 -1.43 33.14
C PHE A 100 -17.50 -0.51 32.17
N MET A 101 -16.52 -1.07 31.43
CA MET A 101 -15.76 -0.34 30.41
C MET A 101 -16.65 0.19 29.28
N GLU A 102 -17.66 -0.57 28.85
CA GLU A 102 -18.62 -0.11 27.84
C GLU A 102 -19.37 1.13 28.29
N ARG A 103 -19.85 1.13 29.54
CA ARG A 103 -20.53 2.29 30.11
C ARG A 103 -19.61 3.51 30.13
N PHE A 104 -18.35 3.32 30.53
CA PHE A 104 -17.34 4.39 30.58
C PHE A 104 -16.99 4.95 29.21
N LEU A 105 -16.61 4.08 28.25
CA LEU A 105 -16.16 4.50 26.93
C LEU A 105 -17.30 5.08 26.07
N LEU A 106 -18.56 4.78 26.40
CA LEU A 106 -19.72 5.36 25.75
C LEU A 106 -20.30 6.58 26.49
N LEU A 107 -19.62 7.06 27.55
CA LEU A 107 -20.05 8.19 28.38
C LEU A 107 -21.50 8.03 28.90
N ARG A 108 -21.92 6.80 29.19
CA ARG A 108 -23.26 6.51 29.74
C ARG A 108 -23.29 6.87 31.22
N PHE A 109 -23.34 8.16 31.51
CA PHE A 109 -23.38 8.71 32.86
C PHE A 109 -24.65 8.26 33.59
N GLY A 110 -24.52 7.97 34.88
CA GLY A 110 -25.68 7.91 35.76
C GLY A 110 -26.07 9.32 36.20
N ASP A 111 -27.36 9.53 36.48
CA ASP A 111 -27.89 10.82 36.92
C ASP A 111 -27.26 11.32 38.24
N TYR A 112 -26.65 10.42 39.00
CA TYR A 112 -25.97 10.68 40.27
C TYR A 112 -24.55 11.27 40.12
N LEU A 113 -23.96 11.24 38.92
CA LEU A 113 -22.57 11.69 38.71
C LEU A 113 -22.47 13.22 38.67
N GLN A 114 -21.60 13.76 39.51
CA GLN A 114 -21.25 15.17 39.55
C GLN A 114 -20.43 15.57 38.31
N GLU A 115 -20.41 16.86 38.00
CA GLU A 115 -19.70 17.39 36.83
C GLU A 115 -18.19 17.05 36.85
N GLU A 116 -17.57 17.03 38.02
CA GLU A 116 -16.15 16.70 38.16
C GLU A 116 -15.87 15.21 37.84
N GLU A 117 -16.78 14.32 38.23
CA GLU A 117 -16.69 12.89 37.91
C GLU A 117 -16.88 12.66 36.40
N ARG A 118 -17.84 13.36 35.78
CA ARG A 118 -18.05 13.34 34.32
C ARG A 118 -16.79 13.79 33.56
N LYS A 119 -16.14 14.85 34.03
CA LYS A 119 -14.86 15.33 33.50
C LYS A 119 -13.75 14.29 33.66
N ALA A 120 -13.67 13.60 34.81
CA ALA A 120 -12.69 12.55 35.02
C ALA A 120 -12.87 11.37 34.05
N TRP A 121 -14.12 10.95 33.77
CA TRP A 121 -14.42 9.92 32.77
C TRP A 121 -14.00 10.35 31.37
N LEU A 122 -14.34 11.58 30.98
CA LEU A 122 -13.96 12.14 29.69
C LEU A 122 -12.43 12.22 29.56
N HIS A 123 -11.73 12.65 30.61
CA HIS A 123 -10.27 12.68 30.65
C HIS A 123 -9.67 11.28 30.46
N PHE A 124 -10.16 10.27 31.17
CA PHE A 124 -9.75 8.88 30.97
C PHE A 124 -9.94 8.43 29.52
N LEU A 125 -11.12 8.68 28.95
CA LEU A 125 -11.42 8.32 27.56
C LEU A 125 -10.45 9.01 26.59
N MET A 126 -10.17 10.30 26.78
CA MET A 126 -9.21 11.02 25.95
C MET A 126 -7.79 10.43 26.05
N ARG A 127 -7.36 9.99 27.25
CA ARG A 127 -6.09 9.28 27.44
C ARG A 127 -6.10 7.89 26.78
N PHE A 128 -7.21 7.16 26.84
CA PHE A 128 -7.40 5.91 26.11
C PHE A 128 -7.24 6.10 24.60
N GLN A 129 -7.85 7.14 24.01
CA GLN A 129 -7.70 7.48 22.60
C GLN A 129 -6.26 7.87 22.20
N GLN A 130 -5.48 8.39 23.15
CA GLN A 130 -4.04 8.65 22.95
C GLN A 130 -3.19 7.38 22.99
N LEU A 131 -3.66 6.32 23.65
CA LEU A 131 -2.97 5.02 23.73
C LEU A 131 -3.22 4.14 22.49
N THR A 132 -4.46 4.07 21.99
CA THR A 132 -4.83 3.15 20.91
C THR A 132 -4.09 3.45 19.59
N ALA A 133 -3.78 4.73 19.33
CA ALA A 133 -3.13 5.15 18.08
C ALA A 133 -1.68 4.65 17.95
N PRO A 134 -0.76 4.93 18.90
CA PRO A 134 0.58 4.36 18.85
C PRO A 134 0.58 2.84 18.96
N LEU A 135 -0.40 2.25 19.66
CA LEU A 135 -0.57 0.80 19.70
C LEU A 135 -0.89 0.22 18.31
N MET A 136 -1.76 0.85 17.53
CA MET A 136 -2.02 0.44 16.15
C MET A 136 -0.74 0.52 15.34
N ALA A 137 -0.03 1.65 15.35
CA ALA A 137 1.24 1.78 14.62
C ALA A 137 2.27 0.69 15.00
N LYS A 138 2.50 0.48 16.30
CA LYS A 138 3.54 -0.45 16.77
C LYS A 138 3.14 -1.93 16.68
N GLY A 139 1.91 -2.26 17.02
CA GLY A 139 1.40 -3.64 17.01
C GLY A 139 1.04 -4.12 15.62
N PHE A 140 0.47 -3.24 14.79
CA PHE A 140 0.08 -3.57 13.43
C PHE A 140 1.20 -3.27 12.43
N GLU A 141 1.57 -2.00 12.23
CA GLU A 141 2.47 -1.61 11.14
C GLU A 141 3.93 -2.04 11.35
N ASP A 142 4.44 -1.89 12.56
CA ASP A 142 5.84 -2.23 12.90
C ASP A 142 6.00 -3.66 13.44
N THR A 143 4.96 -4.49 13.39
CA THR A 143 5.06 -5.89 13.84
C THR A 143 4.25 -6.85 12.98
N THR A 144 2.92 -6.69 12.91
CA THR A 144 2.06 -7.61 12.14
C THR A 144 2.44 -7.63 10.65
N LEU A 145 2.73 -6.46 10.05
CA LEU A 145 3.11 -6.35 8.63
C LEU A 145 4.44 -7.04 8.27
N TYR A 146 5.27 -7.40 9.26
CA TYR A 146 6.51 -8.18 9.06
C TYR A 146 6.32 -9.68 9.30
N VAL A 147 5.15 -10.10 9.73
CA VAL A 147 4.82 -11.51 10.00
C VAL A 147 3.82 -12.05 8.99
N TYR A 148 2.80 -11.28 8.62
CA TYR A 148 1.75 -11.72 7.69
C TYR A 148 2.20 -11.62 6.23
N ASN A 149 3.06 -12.54 5.78
CA ASN A 149 3.81 -12.39 4.54
C ASN A 149 3.09 -12.86 3.28
N ARG A 150 1.75 -13.00 3.28
CA ARG A 150 0.96 -13.56 2.15
C ARG A 150 1.31 -12.92 0.80
N LEU A 151 1.26 -11.58 0.76
CA LEU A 151 1.68 -10.76 -0.37
C LEU A 151 2.17 -9.40 0.16
N LEU A 152 3.47 -9.13 0.06
CA LEU A 152 4.11 -7.99 0.72
C LEU A 152 3.70 -6.62 0.17
N SER A 153 3.13 -6.54 -1.04
CA SER A 153 2.58 -5.30 -1.57
C SER A 153 1.36 -4.79 -0.81
N LEU A 154 0.67 -5.67 -0.05
CA LEU A 154 -0.45 -5.29 0.80
C LEU A 154 0.01 -4.84 2.20
N ASN A 155 1.27 -5.12 2.56
CA ASN A 155 1.82 -4.85 3.88
C ASN A 155 2.42 -3.44 3.92
N GLU A 156 1.53 -2.45 3.89
CA GLU A 156 1.89 -1.03 3.81
C GLU A 156 1.20 -0.20 4.92
N VAL A 157 1.76 0.96 5.23
CA VAL A 157 1.16 1.94 6.16
C VAL A 157 -0.25 2.31 5.68
N GLY A 158 -1.23 2.21 6.56
CA GLY A 158 -2.65 2.38 6.22
C GLY A 158 -3.29 1.23 5.41
N GLY A 159 -2.55 0.15 5.11
CA GLY A 159 -3.06 -1.03 4.42
C GLY A 159 -3.80 -2.01 5.33
N GLU A 160 -4.66 -2.85 4.75
CA GLU A 160 -5.37 -3.94 5.44
C GLU A 160 -5.08 -5.27 4.73
N PRO A 161 -3.97 -5.97 5.03
CA PRO A 161 -3.53 -7.15 4.27
C PRO A 161 -4.53 -8.31 4.17
N GLN A 162 -5.54 -8.37 5.04
CA GLN A 162 -6.63 -9.33 4.94
C GLN A 162 -7.50 -9.08 3.70
N ARG A 163 -7.76 -7.80 3.37
CA ARG A 163 -8.43 -7.39 2.14
C ARG A 163 -7.45 -7.48 0.96
N PHE A 164 -7.50 -8.62 0.27
CA PHE A 164 -6.50 -8.97 -0.75
C PHE A 164 -6.52 -8.04 -1.98
N GLY A 165 -7.68 -7.50 -2.32
CA GLY A 165 -7.87 -6.58 -3.45
C GLY A 165 -9.20 -5.84 -3.33
N THR A 166 -9.53 -5.08 -4.38
CA THR A 166 -10.76 -4.27 -4.46
C THR A 166 -11.41 -4.49 -5.83
N THR A 167 -12.74 -4.42 -5.88
CA THR A 167 -13.45 -4.45 -7.17
C THR A 167 -13.32 -3.10 -7.88
N LEU A 168 -13.56 -3.08 -9.19
CA LEU A 168 -13.59 -1.84 -9.97
C LEU A 168 -14.73 -0.91 -9.51
N GLU A 169 -15.87 -1.48 -9.13
CA GLU A 169 -17.00 -0.74 -8.56
C GLU A 169 -16.62 -0.03 -7.26
N GLU A 170 -15.95 -0.74 -6.33
CA GLU A 170 -15.47 -0.17 -5.07
C GLU A 170 -14.48 0.97 -5.30
N TRP A 171 -13.58 0.83 -6.28
CA TRP A 171 -12.65 1.87 -6.70
C TRP A 171 -13.37 3.12 -7.22
N HIS A 172 -14.38 2.95 -8.09
CA HIS A 172 -15.16 4.07 -8.60
C HIS A 172 -16.00 4.74 -7.51
N ARG A 173 -16.58 3.97 -6.58
CA ARG A 173 -17.29 4.51 -5.41
C ARG A 173 -16.36 5.34 -4.53
N PHE A 174 -15.18 4.83 -4.21
CA PHE A 174 -14.16 5.57 -3.45
C PHE A 174 -13.81 6.90 -4.12
N ASN A 175 -13.61 6.92 -5.43
CA ASN A 175 -13.27 8.16 -6.15
C ASN A 175 -14.43 9.15 -6.22
N ARG A 176 -15.68 8.69 -6.33
CA ARG A 176 -16.88 9.56 -6.22
C ARG A 176 -16.96 10.21 -4.84
N GLU A 177 -16.77 9.42 -3.78
CA GLU A 177 -16.77 9.94 -2.40
C GLU A 177 -15.62 10.92 -2.16
N ARG A 178 -14.42 10.61 -2.67
CA ARG A 178 -13.25 11.49 -2.65
C ARG A 178 -13.57 12.83 -3.31
N ALA A 179 -14.14 12.81 -4.52
CA ALA A 179 -14.53 14.03 -5.24
C ALA A 179 -15.55 14.87 -4.47
N ALA A 180 -16.53 14.23 -3.83
CA ALA A 180 -17.61 14.93 -3.14
C ALA A 180 -17.20 15.52 -1.78
N ARG A 181 -16.35 14.82 -1.03
CA ARG A 181 -16.06 15.16 0.38
C ARG A 181 -14.66 15.70 0.62
N TRP A 182 -13.67 15.23 -0.15
CA TRP A 182 -12.26 15.58 0.04
C TRP A 182 -11.53 15.79 -1.29
N PRO A 183 -12.01 16.70 -2.16
CA PRO A 183 -11.48 16.88 -3.53
C PRO A 183 -10.02 17.35 -3.57
N HIS A 184 -9.48 17.83 -2.44
CA HIS A 184 -8.11 18.35 -2.31
C HIS A 184 -7.22 17.48 -1.43
N ALA A 185 -7.68 16.29 -1.02
CA ALA A 185 -6.82 15.35 -0.31
C ALA A 185 -5.69 14.82 -1.21
N LEU A 186 -4.55 14.48 -0.59
CA LEU A 186 -3.41 13.92 -1.31
C LEU A 186 -3.72 12.52 -1.83
N ASN A 187 -3.30 12.25 -3.06
CA ASN A 187 -3.19 10.93 -3.66
C ASN A 187 -1.71 10.53 -3.61
N ALA A 188 -1.30 9.96 -2.47
CA ALA A 188 0.08 9.50 -2.27
C ALA A 188 0.21 8.01 -2.61
N THR A 189 1.32 7.68 -3.29
CA THR A 189 1.72 6.29 -3.55
C THR A 189 3.07 5.96 -2.94
N ALA A 190 3.88 6.93 -2.51
CA ALA A 190 5.11 6.69 -1.77
C ALA A 190 5.32 7.83 -0.78
N THR A 191 5.94 7.55 0.36
CA THR A 191 6.34 8.56 1.35
C THR A 191 7.66 8.15 2.00
N HIS A 192 8.18 9.01 2.88
CA HIS A 192 9.34 8.67 3.72
C HIS A 192 9.05 7.56 4.75
N ASP A 193 7.79 7.19 4.96
CA ASP A 193 7.36 6.18 5.95
C ASP A 193 6.77 4.92 5.33
N THR A 194 6.53 4.89 4.01
CA THR A 194 6.07 3.66 3.34
C THR A 194 7.09 2.54 3.53
N LYS A 195 6.62 1.33 3.83
CA LYS A 195 7.42 0.13 4.06
C LYS A 195 8.19 -0.29 2.81
N ARG A 196 7.66 0.02 1.62
CA ARG A 196 8.24 -0.35 0.32
C ARG A 196 8.03 0.77 -0.70
N GLY A 197 8.90 0.88 -1.69
CA GLY A 197 8.72 1.81 -2.80
C GLY A 197 7.48 1.48 -3.64
N GLU A 198 6.94 2.48 -4.33
CA GLU A 198 5.69 2.32 -5.08
C GLU A 198 5.81 1.31 -6.23
N ASP A 199 6.97 1.21 -6.85
CA ASP A 199 7.23 0.29 -7.95
C ASP A 199 7.66 -1.10 -7.48
N VAL A 200 8.19 -1.22 -6.25
CA VAL A 200 8.33 -2.51 -5.54
C VAL A 200 6.95 -3.16 -5.38
N ARG A 201 5.95 -2.39 -4.94
CA ARG A 201 4.58 -2.90 -4.77
C ARG A 201 3.92 -3.21 -6.11
N ALA A 202 4.11 -2.36 -7.12
CA ALA A 202 3.58 -2.60 -8.47
C ALA A 202 4.10 -3.90 -9.10
N ARG A 203 5.39 -4.21 -8.90
CA ARG A 203 6.01 -5.50 -9.29
C ARG A 203 5.42 -6.67 -8.51
N LEU A 204 5.35 -6.56 -7.19
CA LEU A 204 4.84 -7.63 -6.34
C LEU A 204 3.39 -8.01 -6.66
N ASN A 205 2.55 -7.04 -7.04
CA ASN A 205 1.16 -7.31 -7.43
C ASN A 205 1.04 -8.30 -8.60
N VAL A 206 2.06 -8.41 -9.47
CA VAL A 206 2.08 -9.40 -10.57
C VAL A 206 1.99 -10.84 -10.04
N LEU A 207 2.53 -11.12 -8.85
CA LEU A 207 2.45 -12.46 -8.23
C LEU A 207 1.00 -12.91 -7.99
N SER A 208 0.07 -11.96 -7.80
CA SER A 208 -1.34 -12.27 -7.62
C SER A 208 -2.03 -12.74 -8.91
N GLU A 209 -1.46 -12.44 -10.08
CA GLU A 209 -2.00 -12.84 -11.38
C GLU A 209 -1.49 -14.22 -11.83
N ILE A 210 -0.36 -14.68 -11.27
CA ILE A 210 0.30 -15.95 -11.63
C ILE A 210 0.62 -16.84 -10.41
N PRO A 211 -0.36 -17.13 -9.53
CA PRO A 211 -0.11 -17.84 -8.26
C PRO A 211 0.51 -19.23 -8.43
N ASP A 212 0.10 -20.00 -9.44
CA ASP A 212 0.64 -21.35 -9.69
C ASP A 212 2.11 -21.31 -10.12
N THR A 213 2.47 -20.34 -10.97
CA THR A 213 3.86 -20.13 -11.38
C THR A 213 4.69 -19.67 -10.19
N TRP A 214 4.12 -18.76 -9.38
CA TRP A 214 4.77 -18.31 -8.15
C TRP A 214 5.07 -19.47 -7.20
N GLU A 215 4.09 -20.35 -6.94
CA GLU A 215 4.28 -21.51 -6.09
C GLU A 215 5.36 -22.46 -6.62
N LYS A 216 5.39 -22.72 -7.93
CA LYS A 216 6.43 -23.54 -8.57
C LYS A 216 7.82 -22.97 -8.33
N GLN A 217 7.99 -21.65 -8.44
CA GLN A 217 9.26 -20.98 -8.18
C GLN A 217 9.69 -21.11 -6.71
N LEU A 218 8.78 -20.91 -5.76
CA LEU A 218 9.06 -21.10 -4.33
C LEU A 218 9.57 -22.50 -4.00
N ARG A 219 8.87 -23.53 -4.51
CA ARG A 219 9.26 -24.93 -4.30
C ARG A 219 10.64 -25.21 -4.89
N LEU A 220 10.91 -24.67 -6.09
CA LEU A 220 12.22 -24.77 -6.74
C LEU A 220 13.31 -24.10 -5.89
N TRP A 221 13.12 -22.85 -5.49
CA TRP A 221 14.13 -22.08 -4.77
C TRP A 221 14.40 -22.63 -3.38
N SER A 222 13.36 -23.02 -2.64
CA SER A 222 13.52 -23.67 -1.34
C SER A 222 14.35 -24.95 -1.45
N ARG A 223 14.13 -25.76 -2.51
CA ARG A 223 14.97 -26.95 -2.78
C ARG A 223 16.42 -26.60 -3.11
N LEU A 224 16.64 -25.60 -3.97
CA LEU A 224 17.99 -25.15 -4.36
C LEU A 224 18.79 -24.57 -3.18
N ASN A 225 18.11 -23.88 -2.27
CA ASN A 225 18.73 -23.17 -1.16
C ASN A 225 18.76 -23.98 0.14
N ARG A 226 18.13 -25.16 0.20
CA ARG A 226 18.06 -26.01 1.41
C ARG A 226 19.41 -26.24 2.08
N ARG A 227 20.46 -26.54 1.29
CA ARG A 227 21.82 -26.81 1.81
C ARG A 227 22.58 -25.55 2.27
N LYS A 228 22.06 -24.36 1.96
CA LYS A 228 22.66 -23.07 2.34
C LYS A 228 22.15 -22.57 3.69
N LYS A 229 21.09 -23.18 4.24
CA LYS A 229 20.55 -22.82 5.55
C LYS A 229 21.43 -23.36 6.67
N ARG A 230 21.63 -22.55 7.71
CA ARG A 230 22.32 -22.95 8.95
C ARG A 230 21.30 -23.33 10.01
N MET A 231 21.70 -24.17 10.97
CA MET A 231 20.88 -24.51 12.12
C MET A 231 21.25 -23.62 13.31
N VAL A 232 20.30 -22.84 13.81
CA VAL A 232 20.46 -22.02 15.02
C VAL A 232 19.41 -22.47 16.02
N ARG A 233 19.84 -22.92 17.21
CA ARG A 233 18.95 -23.42 18.29
C ARG A 233 17.92 -24.45 17.79
N GLY A 234 18.37 -25.39 16.95
CA GLY A 234 17.53 -26.45 16.39
C GLY A 234 16.59 -26.02 15.26
N ARG A 235 16.72 -24.80 14.71
CA ARG A 235 15.88 -24.30 13.62
C ARG A 235 16.71 -23.93 12.39
N PRO A 236 16.24 -24.22 11.16
CA PRO A 236 16.90 -23.75 9.96
C PRO A 236 16.68 -22.24 9.80
N VAL A 237 17.74 -21.51 9.47
CA VAL A 237 17.71 -20.06 9.24
C VAL A 237 18.00 -19.77 7.77
N PRO A 238 17.16 -18.97 7.07
CA PRO A 238 15.87 -18.46 7.55
C PRO A 238 14.83 -19.56 7.74
N ASP A 239 13.84 -19.31 8.58
CA ASP A 239 12.64 -20.13 8.66
C ASP A 239 11.82 -20.02 7.34
N ARG A 240 10.67 -20.70 7.23
CA ARG A 240 9.89 -20.66 5.98
C ARG A 240 9.23 -19.29 5.75
N ASN A 241 8.79 -18.60 6.79
CA ASN A 241 8.08 -17.33 6.65
C ASN A 241 9.05 -16.19 6.28
N ASP A 242 10.24 -16.19 6.86
CA ASP A 242 11.33 -15.26 6.57
C ASP A 242 11.95 -15.52 5.19
N GLU A 243 12.08 -16.79 4.78
CA GLU A 243 12.50 -17.13 3.42
C GLU A 243 11.48 -16.63 2.38
N TYR A 244 10.18 -16.79 2.65
CA TYR A 244 9.10 -16.29 1.79
C TYR A 244 9.10 -14.77 1.68
N PHE A 245 9.36 -14.07 2.79
CA PHE A 245 9.54 -12.62 2.83
C PHE A 245 10.74 -12.17 1.97
N LEU A 246 11.88 -12.85 2.11
CA LEU A 246 13.10 -12.54 1.36
C LEU A 246 12.88 -12.68 -0.14
N TYR A 247 12.24 -13.76 -0.59
CA TYR A 247 11.99 -13.98 -2.02
C TYR A 247 11.09 -12.91 -2.65
N GLN A 248 10.03 -12.49 -1.96
CA GLN A 248 9.23 -11.36 -2.43
C GLN A 248 10.05 -10.06 -2.45
N THR A 249 10.82 -9.79 -1.40
CA THR A 249 11.67 -8.59 -1.33
C THR A 249 12.67 -8.54 -2.49
N LEU A 250 13.31 -9.66 -2.82
CA LEU A 250 14.20 -9.78 -3.98
C LEU A 250 13.46 -9.46 -5.28
N LEU A 251 12.28 -10.06 -5.52
CA LEU A 251 11.54 -9.82 -6.77
C LEU A 251 11.04 -8.38 -6.90
N GLY A 252 10.63 -7.76 -5.79
CA GLY A 252 10.15 -6.39 -5.79
C GLY A 252 11.27 -5.38 -6.01
N ALA A 253 12.37 -5.49 -5.27
CA ALA A 253 13.37 -4.42 -5.16
C ALA A 253 14.66 -4.62 -5.98
N LEU A 254 14.86 -5.79 -6.61
CA LEU A 254 16.06 -6.01 -7.44
C LEU A 254 16.12 -4.99 -8.60
N PRO A 255 17.23 -4.24 -8.76
CA PRO A 255 17.34 -3.22 -9.78
C PRO A 255 17.39 -3.82 -11.19
N PHE A 256 17.16 -2.99 -12.21
CA PHE A 256 17.17 -3.43 -13.61
C PHE A 256 18.60 -3.67 -14.13
N ARG A 257 19.58 -2.92 -13.62
CA ARG A 257 20.96 -2.96 -14.12
C ARG A 257 21.86 -3.77 -13.20
N ALA A 258 22.70 -4.61 -13.79
CA ALA A 258 23.56 -5.53 -13.05
C ALA A 258 24.64 -4.81 -12.23
N GLU A 259 25.11 -3.66 -12.71
CA GLU A 259 26.04 -2.79 -11.99
C GLU A 259 25.50 -2.29 -10.63
N GLU A 260 24.19 -2.31 -10.41
CA GLU A 260 23.57 -1.91 -9.14
C GLU A 260 23.47 -3.07 -8.13
N TYR A 261 23.72 -4.32 -8.54
CA TYR A 261 23.55 -5.51 -7.69
C TYR A 261 24.40 -5.50 -6.42
N PRO A 262 25.69 -5.09 -6.42
CA PRO A 262 26.49 -5.05 -5.20
C PRO A 262 25.92 -4.09 -4.15
N SER A 263 25.54 -2.87 -4.56
CA SER A 263 24.89 -1.89 -3.67
C SER A 263 23.55 -2.40 -3.16
N PHE A 264 22.77 -3.06 -4.02
CA PHE A 264 21.50 -3.67 -3.64
C PHE A 264 21.66 -4.78 -2.59
N GLN A 265 22.68 -5.64 -2.70
CA GLN A 265 22.91 -6.72 -1.73
C GLN A 265 23.14 -6.17 -0.32
N GLU A 266 23.90 -5.08 -0.18
CA GLU A 266 24.13 -4.44 1.12
C GLU A 266 22.85 -3.80 1.68
N ARG A 267 22.07 -3.11 0.84
CA ARG A 267 20.75 -2.56 1.21
C ARG A 267 19.79 -3.66 1.68
N LEU A 268 19.76 -4.78 0.96
CA LEU A 268 18.92 -5.93 1.29
C LEU A 268 19.28 -6.52 2.64
N LYS A 269 20.58 -6.73 2.92
CA LYS A 269 21.05 -7.25 4.21
C LYS A 269 20.60 -6.36 5.37
N ALA A 270 20.81 -5.05 5.26
CA ALA A 270 20.38 -4.09 6.27
C ALA A 270 18.86 -4.15 6.49
N TYR A 271 18.09 -4.22 5.40
CA TYR A 271 16.64 -4.34 5.48
C TYR A 271 16.17 -5.63 6.13
N ILE A 272 16.78 -6.77 5.81
CA ILE A 272 16.37 -8.06 6.37
C ILE A 272 16.58 -8.10 7.89
N VAL A 273 17.71 -7.58 8.39
CA VAL A 273 17.94 -7.46 9.84
C VAL A 273 16.87 -6.59 10.49
N LYS A 274 16.55 -5.44 9.90
CA LYS A 274 15.44 -4.59 10.37
C LYS A 274 14.12 -5.36 10.37
N ALA A 275 13.78 -6.05 9.28
CA ALA A 275 12.52 -6.76 9.14
C ALA A 275 12.33 -7.87 10.19
N VAL A 276 13.35 -8.69 10.45
CA VAL A 276 13.25 -9.76 11.46
C VAL A 276 13.21 -9.23 12.89
N ARG A 277 13.85 -8.08 13.17
CA ARG A 277 13.72 -7.36 14.44
C ARG A 277 12.35 -6.74 14.63
N GLU A 278 11.75 -6.20 13.57
CA GLU A 278 10.37 -5.69 13.62
C GLU A 278 9.35 -6.79 13.81
N ALA A 279 9.54 -7.97 13.19
CA ALA A 279 8.67 -9.12 13.36
C ALA A 279 8.59 -9.63 14.82
N LYS A 280 9.69 -9.47 15.59
CA LYS A 280 9.80 -9.86 17.00
C LYS A 280 9.49 -11.34 17.22
N VAL A 281 9.86 -12.20 16.28
CA VAL A 281 9.62 -13.66 16.33
C VAL A 281 10.86 -14.39 16.86
N TYR A 282 12.03 -14.09 16.31
CA TYR A 282 13.30 -14.75 16.67
C TYR A 282 14.37 -13.80 17.19
N THR A 283 14.33 -12.53 16.79
CA THR A 283 15.20 -11.45 17.26
C THR A 283 14.36 -10.19 17.50
N ALA A 284 14.87 -9.25 18.29
CA ALA A 284 14.21 -7.97 18.58
C ALA A 284 15.25 -6.87 18.81
N TRP A 285 14.84 -5.61 18.71
CA TRP A 285 15.74 -4.46 18.93
C TRP A 285 16.36 -4.41 20.34
N LEU A 286 15.58 -4.72 21.39
CA LEU A 286 16.05 -4.66 22.77
C LEU A 286 16.99 -5.82 23.15
N LYS A 287 16.78 -6.99 22.54
CA LYS A 287 17.60 -8.19 22.79
C LYS A 287 17.83 -8.94 21.47
N PRO A 288 18.81 -8.52 20.67
CA PRO A 288 19.10 -9.15 19.40
C PRO A 288 19.55 -10.61 19.56
N ASP A 289 19.06 -11.50 18.70
CA ASP A 289 19.62 -12.84 18.50
C ASP A 289 20.62 -12.78 17.35
N THR A 290 21.87 -12.43 17.69
CA THR A 290 22.95 -12.24 16.70
C THR A 290 23.23 -13.51 15.90
N ALA A 291 23.09 -14.70 16.52
CA ALA A 291 23.27 -15.97 15.82
C ALA A 291 22.22 -16.17 14.72
N TYR A 292 20.96 -15.79 14.97
CA TYR A 292 19.91 -15.82 13.95
C TYR A 292 20.21 -14.82 12.83
N GLU A 293 20.55 -13.57 13.19
CA GLU A 293 20.82 -12.50 12.23
C GLU A 293 22.01 -12.84 11.32
N GLU A 294 23.14 -13.28 11.88
CA GLU A 294 24.33 -13.69 11.12
C GLU A 294 24.08 -14.90 10.23
N ALA A 295 23.30 -15.88 10.70
CA ALA A 295 22.92 -17.04 9.89
C ALA A 295 22.06 -16.64 8.69
N PHE A 296 21.17 -15.66 8.85
CA PHE A 296 20.35 -15.14 7.76
C PHE A 296 21.19 -14.31 6.78
N LEU A 297 22.09 -13.45 7.28
CA LEU A 297 23.02 -12.70 6.42
C LEU A 297 23.90 -13.64 5.59
N ALA A 298 24.44 -14.70 6.21
CA ALA A 298 25.22 -15.72 5.50
C ALA A 298 24.38 -16.48 4.47
N PHE A 299 23.09 -16.70 4.73
CA PHE A 299 22.18 -17.27 3.73
C PHE A 299 22.01 -16.34 2.53
N ILE A 300 21.84 -15.03 2.75
CA ILE A 300 21.75 -14.02 1.68
C ILE A 300 23.03 -14.06 0.82
N ASP A 301 24.21 -14.04 1.44
CA ASP A 301 25.48 -14.14 0.72
C ASP A 301 25.57 -15.42 -0.12
N ALA A 302 25.16 -16.56 0.43
CA ALA A 302 25.19 -17.83 -0.28
C ALA A 302 24.20 -17.93 -1.45
N ILE A 303 23.04 -17.27 -1.38
CA ILE A 303 22.06 -17.26 -2.47
C ILE A 303 22.38 -16.24 -3.55
N LEU A 304 23.09 -15.16 -3.22
CA LEU A 304 23.47 -14.11 -4.17
C LEU A 304 24.89 -14.26 -4.73
N SER A 305 25.70 -15.19 -4.19
CA SER A 305 27.07 -15.44 -4.65
C SER A 305 27.16 -15.68 -6.17
N PRO A 306 28.05 -14.96 -6.89
CA PRO A 306 28.28 -15.15 -8.31
C PRO A 306 29.14 -16.40 -8.55
N SER A 307 28.52 -17.57 -8.46
CA SER A 307 29.16 -18.86 -8.69
C SER A 307 28.42 -19.66 -9.76
N PRO A 308 29.13 -20.35 -10.68
CA PRO A 308 28.50 -21.28 -11.63
C PRO A 308 27.71 -22.40 -10.95
N ARG A 309 28.04 -22.73 -9.69
CA ARG A 309 27.32 -23.73 -8.89
C ARG A 309 26.01 -23.18 -8.30
N ASN A 310 25.84 -21.86 -8.26
CA ASN A 310 24.65 -21.21 -7.71
C ASN A 310 23.50 -21.19 -8.73
N ARG A 311 22.73 -22.28 -8.79
CA ARG A 311 21.57 -22.41 -9.68
C ARG A 311 20.37 -21.53 -9.30
N PHE A 312 20.32 -21.02 -8.06
CA PHE A 312 19.22 -20.17 -7.62
C PHE A 312 19.24 -18.82 -8.31
N TRP A 313 20.41 -18.18 -8.40
CA TRP A 313 20.49 -16.81 -8.91
C TRP A 313 20.01 -16.66 -10.36
N PRO A 314 20.42 -17.50 -11.33
CA PRO A 314 19.86 -17.45 -12.69
C PRO A 314 18.35 -17.74 -12.74
N ALA A 315 17.86 -18.66 -11.89
CA ALA A 315 16.43 -18.98 -11.81
C ALA A 315 15.61 -17.80 -11.28
N LEU A 316 16.10 -17.12 -10.23
CA LEU A 316 15.50 -15.89 -9.71
C LEU A 316 15.50 -14.80 -10.78
N LEU A 317 16.64 -14.55 -11.45
CA LEU A 317 16.76 -13.52 -12.49
C LEU A 317 15.78 -13.76 -13.64
N SER A 318 15.60 -15.01 -14.08
CA SER A 318 14.64 -15.35 -15.14
C SER A 318 13.20 -15.00 -14.72
N PHE A 319 12.82 -15.30 -13.48
CA PHE A 319 11.48 -14.99 -13.00
C PHE A 319 11.31 -13.50 -12.70
N HIS A 320 12.34 -12.85 -12.15
CA HIS A 320 12.38 -11.41 -11.94
C HIS A 320 12.15 -10.64 -13.24
N ARG A 321 12.76 -11.04 -14.37
CA ARG A 321 12.49 -10.40 -15.67
C ARG A 321 11.00 -10.40 -16.04
N GLN A 322 10.30 -11.49 -15.75
CA GLN A 322 8.86 -11.58 -15.97
C GLN A 322 8.11 -10.61 -15.04
N ILE A 323 8.41 -10.62 -13.74
CA ILE A 323 7.77 -9.77 -12.74
C ILE A 323 8.04 -8.27 -13.02
N ALA A 324 9.29 -7.92 -13.33
CA ALA A 324 9.70 -6.57 -13.63
C ALA A 324 9.05 -6.03 -14.91
N PHE A 325 8.91 -6.89 -15.93
CA PHE A 325 8.25 -6.53 -17.18
C PHE A 325 6.80 -6.10 -16.97
N TYR A 326 5.98 -6.91 -16.29
CA TYR A 326 4.59 -6.54 -16.00
C TYR A 326 4.48 -5.45 -14.93
N GLY A 327 5.41 -5.41 -13.98
CA GLY A 327 5.48 -4.39 -12.94
C GLY A 327 5.65 -2.97 -13.49
N ILE A 328 6.38 -2.79 -14.59
CA ILE A 328 6.49 -1.50 -15.30
C ILE A 328 5.11 -1.00 -15.72
N TRP A 329 4.28 -1.86 -16.32
CA TRP A 329 2.96 -1.49 -16.79
C TRP A 329 2.02 -1.17 -15.63
N ASN A 330 2.06 -1.95 -14.56
CA ASN A 330 1.33 -1.65 -13.32
C ASN A 330 1.76 -0.29 -12.73
N GLY A 331 3.06 0.02 -12.76
CA GLY A 331 3.60 1.31 -12.29
C GLY A 331 3.11 2.50 -13.13
N LEU A 332 3.05 2.36 -14.47
CA LEU A 332 2.50 3.41 -15.35
C LEU A 332 1.00 3.60 -15.15
N SER A 333 0.23 2.52 -15.04
CA SER A 333 -1.20 2.58 -14.72
C SER A 333 -1.45 3.28 -13.38
N GLN A 334 -0.74 2.88 -12.32
CA GLN A 334 -0.81 3.52 -11.01
C GLN A 334 -0.47 5.03 -11.10
N THR A 335 0.55 5.38 -11.87
CA THR A 335 0.98 6.77 -12.06
C THR A 335 -0.11 7.60 -12.75
N LEU A 336 -0.72 7.10 -13.83
CA LEU A 336 -1.82 7.78 -14.50
C LEU A 336 -3.02 7.96 -13.57
N LEU A 337 -3.43 6.90 -12.87
CA LEU A 337 -4.56 6.94 -11.95
C LEU A 337 -4.33 7.96 -10.83
N LYS A 338 -3.13 7.96 -10.23
CA LYS A 338 -2.72 8.97 -9.22
C LYS A 338 -2.85 10.39 -9.77
N LEU A 339 -2.33 10.62 -10.99
CA LEU A 339 -2.36 11.92 -11.66
C LEU A 339 -3.76 12.44 -11.93
N THR A 340 -4.73 11.58 -12.24
CA THR A 340 -5.99 12.01 -12.89
C THR A 340 -7.24 11.82 -12.03
N ALA A 341 -7.18 10.95 -11.03
CA ALA A 341 -8.22 10.77 -10.04
C ALA A 341 -8.50 12.07 -9.24
N PRO A 342 -9.68 12.21 -8.61
CA PRO A 342 -9.98 13.31 -7.69
C PRO A 342 -8.96 13.37 -6.55
N GLY A 343 -8.52 14.58 -6.17
CA GLY A 343 -7.41 14.77 -5.24
C GLY A 343 -6.20 15.47 -5.88
N VAL A 344 -5.18 15.65 -5.05
CA VAL A 344 -3.90 16.27 -5.42
C VAL A 344 -2.85 15.15 -5.53
N PRO A 345 -2.30 14.86 -6.72
CA PRO A 345 -1.27 13.83 -6.86
C PRO A 345 -0.01 14.23 -6.10
N ASP A 346 0.45 13.35 -5.22
CA ASP A 346 1.69 13.54 -4.47
C ASP A 346 2.83 12.69 -5.07
N PHE A 347 4.03 13.26 -5.08
CA PHE A 347 5.23 12.63 -5.62
C PHE A 347 6.35 12.79 -4.60
N TYR A 348 6.65 11.69 -3.90
CA TYR A 348 7.83 11.64 -3.06
C TYR A 348 9.10 11.72 -3.91
N GLN A 349 10.13 12.37 -3.37
CA GLN A 349 11.36 12.64 -4.10
C GLN A 349 11.98 11.36 -4.70
N GLY A 350 12.33 11.41 -5.99
CA GLY A 350 12.96 10.29 -6.70
C GLY A 350 11.99 9.32 -7.39
N THR A 351 10.68 9.42 -7.15
CA THR A 351 9.63 8.53 -7.69
C THR A 351 9.21 8.83 -9.14
N GLU A 352 9.83 9.84 -9.75
CA GLU A 352 9.71 10.19 -11.16
C GLU A 352 10.39 9.14 -12.04
N PHE A 353 11.40 8.45 -11.50
CA PHE A 353 11.93 7.17 -11.99
C PHE A 353 11.38 6.00 -11.17
N TRP A 354 11.85 4.78 -11.46
CA TRP A 354 11.41 3.59 -10.74
C TRP A 354 11.87 3.60 -9.26
N ASP A 355 10.90 3.65 -8.35
CA ASP A 355 11.09 3.61 -6.91
C ASP A 355 11.22 2.17 -6.41
N LEU A 356 12.47 1.68 -6.43
CA LEU A 356 12.88 0.36 -5.95
C LEU A 356 13.50 0.43 -4.55
N ASN A 357 13.08 1.39 -3.74
CA ASN A 357 13.51 1.54 -2.35
C ASN A 357 12.79 0.55 -1.42
N LEU A 358 13.48 0.17 -0.35
CA LEU A 358 12.95 -0.55 0.81
C LEU A 358 12.52 0.48 1.89
N VAL A 359 12.14 0.02 3.08
CA VAL A 359 11.76 0.92 4.19
C VAL A 359 12.93 1.81 4.64
N ASP A 360 12.61 2.92 5.32
CA ASP A 360 13.55 3.77 6.07
C ASP A 360 14.67 2.96 6.76
N PRO A 361 15.96 3.31 6.58
CA PRO A 361 16.50 4.49 5.88
C PRO A 361 16.70 4.33 4.36
N ASP A 362 16.34 3.20 3.76
CA ASP A 362 16.61 2.97 2.33
C ASP A 362 15.82 3.92 1.41
N ASN A 363 14.59 4.29 1.79
CA ASN A 363 13.77 5.30 1.09
C ASN A 363 14.18 6.76 1.40
N ARG A 364 15.25 6.99 2.17
CA ARG A 364 15.81 8.32 2.47
C ARG A 364 17.14 8.59 1.78
N ARG A 365 17.56 7.69 0.88
CA ARG A 365 18.78 7.85 0.07
C ARG A 365 18.71 9.13 -0.78
N PRO A 366 19.86 9.78 -1.05
CA PRO A 366 19.91 11.00 -1.84
C PRO A 366 19.39 10.78 -3.26
N VAL A 367 18.71 11.79 -3.79
CA VAL A 367 18.16 11.78 -5.15
C VAL A 367 19.08 12.58 -6.06
N ASP A 368 19.51 11.97 -7.16
CA ASP A 368 20.22 12.65 -8.24
C ASP A 368 19.23 13.48 -9.07
N PHE A 369 19.07 14.75 -8.66
CA PHE A 369 18.18 15.70 -9.34
C PHE A 369 18.80 16.29 -10.60
N ASP A 370 20.12 16.39 -10.70
CA ASP A 370 20.77 16.96 -11.89
C ASP A 370 20.57 16.05 -13.09
N ARG A 371 20.71 14.73 -12.91
CA ARG A 371 20.35 13.75 -13.94
C ARG A 371 18.88 13.85 -14.35
N ARG A 372 17.96 13.97 -13.39
CA ARG A 372 16.51 14.07 -13.68
C ARG A 372 16.16 15.35 -14.44
N LYS A 373 16.75 16.48 -14.06
CA LYS A 373 16.59 17.76 -14.77
C LYS A 373 17.11 17.64 -16.21
N ALA A 374 18.31 17.09 -16.40
CA ALA A 374 18.89 16.90 -17.74
C ALA A 374 17.99 16.05 -18.64
N VAL A 375 17.54 14.89 -18.13
CA VAL A 375 16.60 14.00 -18.85
C VAL A 375 15.28 14.71 -19.16
N LEU A 376 14.71 15.45 -18.20
CA LEU A 376 13.47 16.20 -18.42
C LEU A 376 13.64 17.25 -19.52
N GLN A 377 14.78 17.96 -19.57
CA GLN A 377 15.07 18.93 -20.62
C GLN A 377 15.23 18.25 -21.98
N GLU A 378 15.90 17.09 -22.05
CA GLU A 378 16.00 16.31 -23.29
C GLU A 378 14.61 15.91 -23.81
N ILE A 379 13.73 15.41 -22.92
CA ILE A 379 12.35 15.05 -23.25
C ILE A 379 11.56 16.27 -23.73
N LYS A 380 11.72 17.43 -23.08
CA LYS A 380 11.03 18.68 -23.45
C LYS A 380 11.54 19.28 -24.76
N GLY A 381 12.81 19.11 -25.08
CA GLY A 381 13.41 19.55 -26.33
C GLY A 381 12.86 18.84 -27.58
N LYS A 382 12.26 17.66 -27.42
CA LYS A 382 11.60 16.93 -28.52
C LYS A 382 10.17 17.45 -28.74
N GLY A 383 10.01 18.25 -29.79
CA GLY A 383 8.73 18.86 -30.20
C GLY A 383 7.66 17.84 -30.64
N PRO A 384 6.45 18.31 -31.04
CA PRO A 384 5.37 17.45 -31.50
C PRO A 384 5.76 16.51 -32.66
N ASP A 385 6.55 16.98 -33.62
CA ASP A 385 6.95 16.19 -34.79
C ASP A 385 7.87 15.01 -34.44
N GLN A 386 8.63 15.13 -33.34
CA GLN A 386 9.53 14.09 -32.84
C GLN A 386 8.86 13.19 -31.78
N ARG A 387 7.61 13.46 -31.43
CA ARG A 387 6.89 12.79 -30.33
C ARG A 387 6.85 11.28 -30.51
N ARG A 388 6.53 10.82 -31.71
CA ARG A 388 6.40 9.39 -32.02
C ARG A 388 7.73 8.65 -31.85
N GLY A 389 8.84 9.25 -32.31
CA GLY A 389 10.18 8.70 -32.14
C GLY A 389 10.58 8.62 -30.67
N LEU A 390 10.30 9.68 -29.89
CA LEU A 390 10.53 9.69 -28.45
C LEU A 390 9.73 8.56 -27.75
N LEU A 391 8.44 8.40 -28.04
CA LEU A 391 7.64 7.35 -27.41
C LEU A 391 8.19 5.95 -27.69
N ALA A 392 8.62 5.68 -28.92
CA ALA A 392 9.27 4.41 -29.28
C ALA A 392 10.56 4.18 -28.48
N GLU A 393 11.40 5.21 -28.34
CA GLU A 393 12.63 5.16 -27.55
C GLU A 393 12.33 4.86 -26.07
N LEU A 394 11.35 5.55 -25.49
CA LEU A 394 10.94 5.37 -24.09
C LEU A 394 10.38 3.97 -23.83
N LEU A 395 9.65 3.39 -24.79
CA LEU A 395 9.15 2.01 -24.71
C LEU A 395 10.28 0.98 -24.77
N GLN A 396 11.27 1.22 -25.63
CA GLN A 396 12.44 0.35 -25.78
C GLN A 396 13.34 0.38 -24.54
N THR A 397 13.53 1.57 -23.95
CA THR A 397 14.44 1.82 -22.80
C THR A 397 13.73 1.95 -21.47
N ARG A 398 12.45 1.56 -21.39
CA ARG A 398 11.52 1.72 -20.25
C ARG A 398 12.09 1.42 -18.86
N GLU A 399 13.07 0.52 -18.75
CA GLU A 399 13.73 0.12 -17.51
C GLU A 399 14.54 1.25 -16.86
N ASP A 400 14.89 2.31 -17.60
CA ASP A 400 15.64 3.46 -17.08
C ASP A 400 14.78 4.52 -16.35
N GLY A 401 13.45 4.38 -16.38
CA GLY A 401 12.50 5.26 -15.70
C GLY A 401 12.11 6.52 -16.48
N ARG A 402 12.73 6.82 -17.63
CA ARG A 402 12.41 8.02 -18.43
C ARG A 402 10.96 8.04 -18.90
N ILE A 403 10.40 6.85 -19.18
CA ILE A 403 8.99 6.70 -19.57
C ILE A 403 8.01 7.16 -18.48
N LYS A 404 8.35 6.93 -17.20
CA LYS A 404 7.54 7.36 -16.06
C LYS A 404 7.66 8.86 -15.83
N LEU A 405 8.87 9.41 -15.93
CA LEU A 405 9.11 10.86 -15.86
C LEU A 405 8.35 11.60 -16.97
N PHE A 406 8.35 11.06 -18.19
CA PHE A 406 7.56 11.58 -19.31
C PHE A 406 6.07 11.63 -18.98
N LEU A 407 5.50 10.52 -18.49
CA LEU A 407 4.09 10.42 -18.11
C LEU A 407 3.73 11.45 -17.03
N ILE A 408 4.56 11.58 -16.00
CA ILE A 408 4.37 12.55 -14.91
C ILE A 408 4.42 13.98 -15.44
N GLY A 409 5.46 14.32 -16.21
CA GLY A 409 5.61 15.66 -16.79
C GLY A 409 4.41 16.06 -17.65
N LYS A 410 4.00 15.20 -18.59
CA LYS A 410 2.87 15.47 -19.46
C LYS A 410 1.52 15.49 -18.73
N GLY A 411 1.32 14.57 -17.78
CA GLY A 411 0.10 14.55 -16.97
C GLY A 411 -0.04 15.81 -16.11
N LEU A 412 1.06 16.29 -15.50
CA LEU A 412 1.08 17.53 -14.73
C LEU A 412 0.87 18.76 -15.62
N GLU A 413 1.44 18.81 -16.83
CA GLU A 413 1.18 19.87 -17.81
C GLU A 413 -0.31 19.94 -18.15
N VAL A 414 -0.98 18.80 -18.39
CA VAL A 414 -2.43 18.76 -18.64
C VAL A 414 -3.25 19.23 -17.44
N ARG A 415 -2.84 18.87 -16.21
CA ARG A 415 -3.51 19.38 -15.00
C ARG A 415 -3.34 20.88 -14.83
N GLN A 416 -2.15 21.39 -15.13
CA GLN A 416 -1.84 22.80 -15.02
C GLN A 416 -2.61 23.64 -16.05
N SER A 417 -2.82 23.12 -17.26
CA SER A 417 -3.62 23.81 -18.27
C SER A 417 -5.13 23.77 -18.01
N ARG A 418 -5.62 22.79 -17.23
CA ARG A 418 -7.04 22.61 -16.89
C ARG A 418 -7.29 22.53 -15.38
N PRO A 419 -6.95 23.56 -14.60
CA PRO A 419 -6.96 23.48 -13.14
C PRO A 419 -8.36 23.25 -12.57
N ALA A 420 -9.40 23.87 -13.16
CA ALA A 420 -10.78 23.71 -12.71
C ALA A 420 -11.29 22.28 -12.92
N LEU A 421 -11.01 21.67 -14.07
CA LEU A 421 -11.35 20.27 -14.37
C LEU A 421 -10.83 19.31 -13.31
N PHE A 422 -9.55 19.41 -12.96
CA PHE A 422 -8.95 18.45 -12.02
C PHE A 422 -9.25 18.78 -10.56
N ALA A 423 -9.45 20.05 -10.21
CA ALA A 423 -9.75 20.47 -8.84
C ALA A 423 -11.23 20.29 -8.46
N ARG A 424 -12.16 20.49 -9.41
CA ARG A 424 -13.62 20.55 -9.15
C ARG A 424 -14.46 19.64 -10.05
N GLY A 425 -13.89 19.16 -11.16
CA GLY A 425 -14.64 18.38 -12.14
C GLY A 425 -15.19 17.08 -11.56
N ALA A 426 -16.41 16.74 -11.99
CA ALA A 426 -17.11 15.52 -11.62
C ALA A 426 -16.28 14.28 -11.97
N TYR A 427 -16.43 13.22 -11.19
CA TYR A 427 -15.85 11.91 -11.47
C TYR A 427 -16.93 10.99 -12.06
N ILE A 428 -16.76 10.57 -13.31
CA ILE A 428 -17.73 9.76 -14.04
C ILE A 428 -17.04 8.46 -14.46
N PRO A 429 -17.39 7.28 -13.89
CA PRO A 429 -16.90 6.01 -14.41
C PRO A 429 -17.25 5.87 -15.90
N VAL A 430 -16.31 5.37 -16.69
CA VAL A 430 -16.53 5.12 -18.12
C VAL A 430 -16.70 3.62 -18.29
N GLU A 431 -17.81 3.21 -18.91
CA GLU A 431 -18.09 1.81 -19.18
C GLU A 431 -17.15 1.29 -20.28
N VAL A 432 -16.60 0.11 -20.05
CA VAL A 432 -15.73 -0.59 -21.00
C VAL A 432 -16.43 -1.84 -21.48
N GLU A 433 -16.50 -2.03 -22.79
CA GLU A 433 -17.13 -3.18 -23.42
C GLU A 433 -16.11 -3.95 -24.27
N GLY A 434 -16.49 -5.15 -24.73
CA GLY A 434 -15.61 -6.05 -25.50
C GLY A 434 -14.89 -7.10 -24.65
N ARG A 435 -14.00 -7.87 -25.30
CA ARG A 435 -13.37 -9.06 -24.74
C ARG A 435 -12.53 -8.80 -23.49
N TRP A 436 -11.80 -7.68 -23.46
CA TRP A 436 -10.84 -7.36 -22.40
C TRP A 436 -11.29 -6.21 -21.49
N ARG A 437 -12.61 -6.05 -21.30
CA ARG A 437 -13.18 -4.98 -20.46
C ARG A 437 -12.65 -4.96 -19.03
N GLU A 438 -12.43 -6.13 -18.42
CA GLU A 438 -11.92 -6.25 -17.05
C GLU A 438 -10.44 -5.86 -16.91
N HIS A 439 -9.74 -5.71 -18.05
CA HIS A 439 -8.32 -5.33 -18.13
C HIS A 439 -8.12 -3.82 -18.24
N ILE A 440 -9.18 -3.01 -18.20
CA ILE A 440 -9.11 -1.55 -18.31
C ILE A 440 -9.81 -0.90 -17.12
N ILE A 441 -9.15 0.11 -16.54
CA ILE A 441 -9.77 1.10 -15.66
C ILE A 441 -9.98 2.36 -16.48
N ALA A 442 -11.23 2.80 -16.62
CA ALA A 442 -11.57 4.01 -17.34
C ALA A 442 -12.49 4.92 -16.52
N PHE A 443 -12.20 6.23 -16.53
CA PHE A 443 -13.09 7.25 -15.97
C PHE A 443 -12.87 8.59 -16.64
N ALA A 444 -13.91 9.42 -16.62
CA ALA A 444 -13.90 10.80 -17.07
C ALA A 444 -13.86 11.78 -15.89
N ARG A 445 -13.16 12.89 -16.11
CA ARG A 445 -13.32 14.15 -15.39
C ARG A 445 -14.09 15.10 -16.28
N HIS A 446 -15.05 15.82 -15.72
CA HIS A 446 -15.90 16.76 -16.46
C HIS A 446 -16.16 18.04 -15.65
N TRP A 447 -15.89 19.19 -16.24
CA TRP A 447 -16.20 20.50 -15.67
C TRP A 447 -16.55 21.49 -16.79
N GLN A 448 -17.81 21.94 -16.84
CA GLN A 448 -18.31 22.79 -17.93
C GLN A 448 -18.04 22.15 -19.30
N GLU A 449 -17.35 22.82 -20.21
CA GLU A 449 -17.02 22.28 -21.53
C GLU A 449 -15.74 21.41 -21.53
N GLU A 450 -15.02 21.32 -20.40
CA GLU A 450 -13.77 20.57 -20.30
C GLU A 450 -14.01 19.10 -19.93
N TRP A 451 -13.37 18.22 -20.69
CA TRP A 451 -13.40 16.78 -20.48
C TRP A 451 -12.00 16.19 -20.51
N ALA A 452 -11.77 15.22 -19.63
CA ALA A 452 -10.62 14.33 -19.73
C ALA A 452 -11.03 12.88 -19.45
N ILE A 453 -10.55 11.90 -20.22
CA ILE A 453 -10.77 10.48 -19.97
C ILE A 453 -9.42 9.81 -19.72
N SER A 454 -9.31 9.12 -18.59
CA SER A 454 -8.13 8.33 -18.23
C SER A 454 -8.38 6.86 -18.56
N VAL A 455 -7.40 6.21 -19.19
CA VAL A 455 -7.47 4.80 -19.59
C VAL A 455 -6.20 4.09 -19.14
N ALA A 456 -6.34 3.16 -18.20
CA ALA A 456 -5.22 2.47 -17.58
C ALA A 456 -5.41 0.94 -17.61
N PRO A 457 -4.48 0.19 -18.23
CA PRO A 457 -4.50 -1.27 -18.20
C PRO A 457 -4.26 -1.89 -16.82
N ARG A 458 -4.81 -3.09 -16.61
CA ARG A 458 -4.55 -3.96 -15.47
C ARG A 458 -4.57 -5.43 -15.91
N PHE A 459 -4.00 -6.31 -15.09
CA PHE A 459 -4.05 -7.77 -15.27
C PHE A 459 -3.40 -8.30 -16.55
N LEU A 460 -2.25 -7.73 -16.93
CA LEU A 460 -1.64 -7.95 -18.24
C LEU A 460 -1.02 -9.33 -18.41
N THR A 461 -0.78 -10.11 -17.33
CA THR A 461 -0.13 -11.42 -17.49
C THR A 461 -0.98 -12.43 -18.26
N SER A 462 -2.30 -12.28 -18.24
CA SER A 462 -3.23 -13.14 -18.99
C SER A 462 -3.49 -12.65 -20.41
N LEU A 463 -3.07 -11.42 -20.74
CA LEU A 463 -3.41 -10.73 -21.99
C LEU A 463 -2.27 -10.79 -23.00
N ILE A 464 -1.05 -10.52 -22.55
CA ILE A 464 0.13 -10.42 -23.42
C ILE A 464 1.23 -11.38 -22.95
N PRO A 465 1.99 -12.01 -23.86
CA PRO A 465 3.16 -12.79 -23.48
C PRO A 465 4.33 -11.87 -23.10
N LEU A 466 5.29 -12.42 -22.37
CA LEU A 466 6.51 -11.71 -21.95
C LEU A 466 7.22 -11.09 -23.18
N GLY A 467 7.52 -9.79 -23.10
CA GLY A 467 8.20 -9.05 -24.17
C GLY A 467 7.26 -8.34 -25.16
N THR A 468 5.94 -8.61 -25.10
CA THR A 468 4.97 -7.93 -25.98
C THR A 468 4.46 -6.64 -25.37
N LEU A 469 4.54 -5.52 -26.09
CA LEU A 469 4.01 -4.24 -25.60
C LEU A 469 2.47 -4.28 -25.56
N PRO A 470 1.81 -3.73 -24.51
CA PRO A 470 0.35 -3.73 -24.40
C PRO A 470 -0.29 -2.63 -25.28
N LEU A 471 0.05 -2.62 -26.57
CA LEU A 471 -0.29 -1.54 -27.50
C LEU A 471 -1.12 -2.04 -28.68
N GLY A 472 -1.99 -1.17 -29.16
CA GLY A 472 -2.66 -1.34 -30.45
C GLY A 472 -3.83 -2.33 -30.46
N ILE A 473 -4.55 -2.30 -31.57
CA ILE A 473 -5.67 -3.20 -31.86
C ILE A 473 -5.30 -4.70 -31.75
N PRO A 474 -4.09 -5.17 -32.16
CA PRO A 474 -3.76 -6.59 -32.04
C PRO A 474 -3.81 -7.14 -30.60
N VAL A 475 -3.57 -6.29 -29.59
CA VAL A 475 -3.66 -6.67 -28.17
C VAL A 475 -5.09 -6.52 -27.65
N TRP A 476 -5.71 -5.38 -27.94
CA TRP A 476 -6.97 -4.97 -27.29
C TRP A 476 -8.23 -5.42 -28.03
N GLY A 477 -8.12 -5.86 -29.28
CA GLY A 477 -9.21 -6.40 -30.07
C GLY A 477 -10.40 -5.45 -30.18
N ASP A 478 -11.59 -5.96 -29.83
CA ASP A 478 -12.87 -5.26 -29.86
C ASP A 478 -13.14 -4.41 -28.61
N THR A 479 -12.17 -4.30 -27.69
CA THR A 479 -12.35 -3.58 -26.42
C THR A 479 -12.50 -2.09 -26.67
N HIS A 480 -13.57 -1.49 -26.17
CA HIS A 480 -13.90 -0.08 -26.43
C HIS A 480 -14.55 0.61 -25.24
N LEU A 481 -14.47 1.94 -25.24
CA LEU A 481 -15.10 2.80 -24.25
C LEU A 481 -16.44 3.29 -24.75
N ARG A 482 -17.47 3.18 -23.90
CA ARG A 482 -18.74 3.86 -24.11
C ARG A 482 -18.66 5.26 -23.50
N LEU A 483 -18.73 6.28 -24.35
CA LEU A 483 -18.61 7.66 -23.90
C LEU A 483 -19.80 8.08 -23.01
N PRO A 484 -19.57 8.82 -21.91
CA PRO A 484 -20.64 9.39 -21.10
C PRO A 484 -21.54 10.33 -21.91
N ALA A 485 -22.78 10.49 -21.47
CA ALA A 485 -23.70 11.45 -22.09
C ALA A 485 -23.12 12.88 -22.07
N GLY A 486 -23.19 13.57 -23.21
CA GLY A 486 -22.66 14.92 -23.38
C GLY A 486 -21.14 15.00 -23.63
N ALA A 487 -20.43 13.87 -23.61
CA ALA A 487 -19.01 13.86 -23.92
C ALA A 487 -18.76 14.14 -25.42
N PRO A 488 -17.67 14.85 -25.77
CA PRO A 488 -17.32 15.15 -27.15
C PRO A 488 -16.94 13.89 -27.93
N THR A 489 -16.99 13.95 -29.25
CA THR A 489 -16.60 12.84 -30.15
C THR A 489 -15.20 13.01 -30.73
N LEU A 490 -14.57 14.18 -30.53
CA LEU A 490 -13.20 14.48 -30.94
C LEU A 490 -12.33 14.71 -29.71
N TRP A 491 -11.32 13.86 -29.58
CA TRP A 491 -10.37 13.86 -28.49
C TRP A 491 -8.95 14.01 -29.01
N GLN A 492 -8.06 14.47 -28.14
CA GLN A 492 -6.63 14.40 -28.33
C GLN A 492 -6.03 13.55 -27.23
N GLU A 493 -5.26 12.52 -27.60
CA GLU A 493 -4.48 11.74 -26.64
C GLU A 493 -3.25 12.56 -26.23
N ALA A 494 -3.15 12.89 -24.94
CA ALA A 494 -2.21 13.90 -24.45
C ALA A 494 -0.73 13.50 -24.55
N PHE A 495 -0.41 12.21 -24.62
CA PHE A 495 0.96 11.71 -24.63
C PHE A 495 1.55 11.61 -26.03
N SER A 496 0.77 11.09 -26.97
CA SER A 496 1.12 10.83 -28.38
C SER A 496 0.67 11.94 -29.32
N THR A 497 -0.17 12.87 -28.84
CA THR A 497 -0.83 13.93 -29.60
C THR A 497 -1.73 13.44 -30.74
N GLN A 498 -2.05 12.15 -30.76
CA GLN A 498 -2.92 11.56 -31.77
C GLN A 498 -4.37 12.03 -31.58
N PRO A 499 -5.07 12.44 -32.65
CA PRO A 499 -6.51 12.67 -32.58
C PRO A 499 -7.25 11.33 -32.52
N ILE A 500 -8.22 11.23 -31.62
CA ILE A 500 -9.11 10.06 -31.45
C ILE A 500 -10.54 10.52 -31.73
N ARG A 501 -11.27 9.79 -32.59
CA ARG A 501 -12.60 10.18 -33.07
C ARG A 501 -13.60 9.06 -32.96
N GLY A 502 -14.82 9.37 -32.53
CA GLY A 502 -15.93 8.42 -32.52
C GLY A 502 -16.88 8.60 -31.34
N ALA A 503 -18.06 8.00 -31.46
CA ALA A 503 -19.00 7.88 -30.34
C ALA A 503 -18.65 6.69 -29.41
N SER A 504 -17.91 5.72 -29.94
CA SER A 504 -17.30 4.60 -29.21
C SER A 504 -15.81 4.60 -29.58
N LEU A 505 -14.94 4.49 -28.58
CA LEU A 505 -13.49 4.62 -28.78
C LEU A 505 -12.80 3.28 -28.54
N LEU A 506 -12.15 2.73 -29.57
CA LEU A 506 -11.39 1.48 -29.45
C LEU A 506 -10.17 1.70 -28.54
N VAL A 507 -10.03 0.86 -27.51
CA VAL A 507 -8.89 0.89 -26.59
C VAL A 507 -7.58 0.66 -27.35
N GLY A 508 -7.60 -0.19 -28.38
CA GLY A 508 -6.44 -0.42 -29.23
C GLY A 508 -5.95 0.84 -29.95
N GLU A 509 -6.86 1.71 -30.39
CA GLU A 509 -6.51 2.99 -31.03
C GLU A 509 -6.04 4.02 -29.99
N ILE A 510 -6.66 4.04 -28.82
CA ILE A 510 -6.27 4.91 -27.71
C ILE A 510 -4.86 4.56 -27.23
N LEU A 511 -4.56 3.27 -27.07
CA LEU A 511 -3.28 2.75 -26.58
C LEU A 511 -2.35 2.35 -27.73
N GLN A 512 -2.40 3.07 -28.85
CA GLN A 512 -1.62 2.73 -30.05
C GLN A 512 -0.12 3.03 -29.89
N HIS A 513 0.21 4.08 -29.12
CA HIS A 513 1.59 4.59 -29.01
C HIS A 513 2.11 4.70 -27.58
N PHE A 514 1.23 4.61 -26.58
CA PHE A 514 1.59 4.66 -25.17
C PHE A 514 0.71 3.69 -24.37
N PRO A 515 1.23 3.03 -23.32
CA PRO A 515 0.55 1.91 -22.65
C PRO A 515 -0.56 2.36 -21.70
N VAL A 516 -0.70 3.67 -21.50
CA VAL A 516 -1.79 4.32 -20.75
C VAL A 516 -2.19 5.56 -21.54
N ALA A 517 -3.39 6.10 -21.34
CA ALA A 517 -3.82 7.29 -22.08
C ALA A 517 -4.57 8.29 -21.21
N LEU A 518 -4.38 9.57 -21.55
CA LEU A 518 -5.18 10.69 -21.07
C LEU A 518 -5.76 11.41 -22.28
N LEU A 519 -7.02 11.14 -22.58
CA LEU A 519 -7.74 11.85 -23.62
C LEU A 519 -8.23 13.18 -23.07
N VAL A 520 -8.08 14.25 -23.83
CA VAL A 520 -8.63 15.56 -23.50
C VAL A 520 -9.37 16.11 -24.70
N ASN A 521 -10.46 16.84 -24.47
CA ASN A 521 -11.11 17.53 -25.56
C ASN A 521 -10.29 18.75 -26.00
N LYS A 522 -10.32 19.06 -27.30
CA LYS A 522 -9.75 20.31 -27.80
C LYS A 522 -10.62 21.47 -27.31
N GLU A 523 -9.98 22.52 -26.80
CA GLU A 523 -10.65 23.80 -26.57
C GLU A 523 -11.28 24.26 -27.90
N ARG A 524 -12.54 24.70 -27.85
CA ARG A 524 -13.08 25.49 -28.96
C ARG A 524 -12.29 26.79 -28.94
N GLY A 525 -11.43 26.98 -29.94
CA GLY A 525 -10.67 28.21 -30.14
C GLY A 525 -11.56 29.41 -30.39
#